data_AF-A0A8I2YRN2-F1
#
_entry.id   AF-A0A8I2YRN2-F1
#
_cell.length_a   1.000
_cell.length_b   1.000
_cell.length_c   1.000
_cell.angle_alpha   90.00
_cell.angle_beta   90.00
_cell.angle_gamma   90.00
#
_symmetry.space_group_name_H-M   'P 1'
#
loop_
_entity.id
_entity.type
_entity.pdbx_description
1 polymer ?
#
loop_
_entity_poly.entity_id
_entity_poly.type
_entity_poly.pdbx_seq_one_letter_code
_entity_poly.pdbx_strand_id
1 'polypeptide(L)'
;MLAWDEEGKGSELLHDMMGLARMKLIFDNGIYRREHSDTAMLVLLDVLIMIDYEPMGELVRELEVEMVASHMKTAFSIPQDGRYAFSGYPSEPFLAEAATRQVYHYLKNDSGFGMARFLRNNLEAGLIDCSRKTEMVVRLLLSEAYMGAVIAEQADEANSRDIPT
;
A
#
# COMPACT_ATOMS: atom_id res chain seq x y z
N MET A 1 23.52 15.15 32.40
CA MET A 1 23.88 15.24 30.97
C MET A 1 23.55 13.89 30.31
N LEU A 2 22.27 13.57 30.14
CA LEU A 2 21.76 12.33 29.50
C LEU A 2 20.30 12.56 29.05
N ALA A 3 20.05 13.50 28.14
CA ALA A 3 18.68 13.79 27.67
C ALA A 3 18.58 14.02 26.14
N TRP A 4 19.64 13.72 25.38
CA TRP A 4 19.72 14.04 23.94
C TRP A 4 19.90 12.80 23.04
N ASP A 5 19.86 11.59 23.61
CA ASP A 5 20.07 10.33 22.89
C ASP A 5 18.75 9.54 22.67
N GLU A 6 17.62 10.06 23.14
CA GLU A 6 16.30 9.41 22.98
C GLU A 6 15.60 9.82 21.68
N GLU A 7 15.77 11.06 21.20
CA GLU A 7 15.19 11.52 19.93
C GLU A 7 15.79 10.80 18.71
N GLY A 8 17.11 10.58 18.70
CA GLY A 8 17.79 9.84 17.62
C GLY A 8 17.34 8.38 17.54
N LYS A 9 17.23 7.70 18.70
CA LYS A 9 16.75 6.31 18.79
C LYS A 9 15.29 6.17 18.40
N GLY A 10 14.45 7.14 18.75
CA GLY A 10 13.04 7.16 18.33
C GLY A 10 12.87 7.29 16.82
N SER A 11 13.68 8.13 16.18
CA SER A 11 13.68 8.31 14.72
C SER A 11 14.16 7.07 13.98
N GLU A 12 15.23 6.43 14.45
CA GLU A 12 15.77 5.19 13.90
C GLU A 12 14.76 4.04 14.00
N LEU A 13 14.13 3.87 15.18
CA LEU A 13 13.10 2.86 15.38
C LEU A 13 11.90 3.07 14.45
N LEU A 14 11.43 4.32 14.28
CA LEU A 14 10.32 4.61 13.38
C LEU A 14 10.68 4.28 11.92
N HIS A 15 11.92 4.58 11.51
CA HIS A 15 12.42 4.24 10.19
C HIS A 15 12.41 2.72 9.96
N ASP A 16 12.90 1.95 10.94
CA ASP A 16 12.92 0.49 10.85
C ASP A 16 11.52 -0.12 10.85
N MET A 17 10.62 0.37 11.71
CA MET A 17 9.22 -0.04 11.72
C MET A 17 8.54 0.26 10.39
N MET A 18 8.85 1.40 9.77
CA MET A 18 8.33 1.77 8.45
C MET A 18 8.87 0.84 7.36
N GLY A 19 10.16 0.49 7.42
CA GLY A 19 10.77 -0.51 6.55
C GLY A 19 10.05 -1.86 6.66
N LEU A 20 9.83 -2.34 7.89
CA LEU A 20 9.11 -3.59 8.17
C LEU A 20 7.66 -3.56 7.67
N ALA A 21 6.95 -2.45 7.85
CA ALA A 21 5.58 -2.30 7.34
C ALA A 21 5.54 -2.38 5.82
N ARG A 22 6.48 -1.72 5.12
CA ARG A 22 6.59 -1.81 3.66
C ARG A 22 6.88 -3.25 3.22
N MET A 23 7.85 -3.91 3.86
CA MET A 23 8.18 -5.31 3.59
C MET A 23 6.99 -6.25 3.79
N LYS A 24 6.21 -6.04 4.85
CA LYS A 24 4.98 -6.80 5.13
C LYS A 24 3.99 -6.66 3.97
N LEU A 25 3.72 -5.44 3.51
CA LEU A 25 2.73 -5.19 2.46
C LEU A 25 3.14 -5.77 1.11
N ILE A 26 4.43 -5.84 0.81
CA ILE A 26 4.93 -6.40 -0.46
C ILE A 26 5.33 -7.87 -0.38
N PHE A 27 5.36 -8.47 0.83
CA PHE A 27 5.91 -9.80 1.11
C PHE A 27 7.30 -10.02 0.47
N ASP A 28 8.16 -9.02 0.61
CA ASP A 28 9.51 -9.02 0.06
C ASP A 28 10.39 -8.12 0.94
N ASN A 29 11.68 -8.45 1.04
CA ASN A 29 12.67 -7.58 1.66
C ASN A 29 13.17 -6.47 0.69
N GLY A 30 12.81 -6.57 -0.59
CA GLY A 30 13.21 -5.65 -1.65
C GLY A 30 12.41 -4.36 -1.74
N ILE A 31 12.24 -3.58 -0.66
CA ILE A 31 11.44 -2.34 -0.68
C ILE A 31 11.95 -1.27 -1.66
N TYR A 32 13.19 -1.40 -2.15
CA TYR A 32 13.82 -0.52 -3.14
C TYR A 32 13.87 -1.13 -4.56
N ARG A 33 13.33 -2.34 -4.77
CA ARG A 33 13.20 -2.92 -6.11
C ARG A 33 12.16 -2.15 -6.90
N ARG A 34 12.35 -2.08 -8.22
CA ARG A 34 11.39 -1.45 -9.14
C ARG A 34 10.24 -2.39 -9.49
N GLU A 35 10.55 -3.68 -9.51
CA GLU A 35 9.59 -4.75 -9.76
C GLU A 35 8.66 -4.91 -8.55
N HIS A 36 7.40 -5.18 -8.84
CA HIS A 36 6.39 -5.53 -7.85
C HIS A 36 5.59 -6.72 -8.36
N SER A 37 5.13 -7.58 -7.45
CA SER A 37 4.11 -8.57 -7.80
C SER A 37 2.75 -7.90 -7.93
N ASP A 38 1.85 -8.52 -8.70
CA ASP A 38 0.47 -8.04 -8.81
C ASP A 38 -0.23 -8.09 -7.44
N THR A 39 -0.03 -9.16 -6.66
CA THR A 39 -0.59 -9.28 -5.30
C THR A 39 -0.10 -8.15 -4.38
N ALA A 40 1.20 -7.83 -4.38
CA ALA A 40 1.75 -6.74 -3.58
C ALA A 40 1.12 -5.40 -3.97
N MET A 41 0.98 -5.16 -5.27
CA MET A 41 0.36 -3.93 -5.76
C MET A 41 -1.12 -3.83 -5.37
N LEU A 42 -1.85 -4.94 -5.45
CA LEU A 42 -3.24 -4.99 -5.04
C LEU A 42 -3.40 -4.71 -3.55
N VAL A 43 -2.54 -5.28 -2.69
CA VAL A 43 -2.50 -5.00 -1.25
C VAL A 43 -2.22 -3.53 -0.96
N LEU A 44 -1.23 -2.94 -1.64
CA LEU A 44 -0.91 -1.52 -1.47
C LEU A 44 -2.11 -0.63 -1.83
N LEU A 45 -2.82 -0.93 -2.92
CA LEU A 45 -4.04 -0.21 -3.26
C LEU A 45 -5.14 -0.45 -2.25
N ASP A 46 -5.37 -1.68 -1.86
CA ASP A 46 -6.39 -2.06 -0.88
C ASP A 46 -6.23 -1.29 0.43
N VAL A 47 -5.00 -1.15 0.94
CA VAL A 47 -4.73 -0.32 2.12
C VAL A 47 -5.08 1.16 1.90
N LEU A 48 -4.86 1.71 0.70
CA LEU A 48 -5.06 3.14 0.43
C LEU A 48 -6.51 3.50 0.08
N ILE A 49 -7.20 2.64 -0.68
CA ILE A 49 -8.53 2.93 -1.24
C ILE A 49 -9.63 2.02 -0.69
N MET A 50 -9.27 1.03 0.14
CA MET A 50 -10.14 -0.02 0.72
C MET A 50 -10.99 -0.67 -0.36
N ILE A 51 -10.39 -1.66 -1.03
CA ILE A 51 -11.03 -2.37 -2.13
C ILE A 51 -12.14 -3.25 -1.57
N ASP A 52 -13.35 -3.07 -2.11
CA ASP A 52 -14.47 -3.99 -1.84
C ASP A 52 -14.34 -5.21 -2.77
N TYR A 53 -13.94 -6.35 -2.22
CA TYR A 53 -13.83 -7.61 -2.97
C TYR A 53 -15.18 -8.32 -3.11
N GLU A 54 -15.36 -9.07 -4.20
CA GLU A 54 -16.54 -9.92 -4.41
C GLU A 54 -16.48 -11.17 -3.52
N PRO A 55 -17.28 -11.27 -2.44
CA PRO A 55 -17.04 -12.23 -1.35
C PRO A 55 -17.29 -13.70 -1.72
N MET A 56 -17.96 -13.99 -2.84
CA MET A 56 -18.31 -15.35 -3.27
C MET A 56 -17.51 -15.84 -4.48
N GLY A 57 -16.56 -15.04 -4.98
CA GLY A 57 -15.69 -15.43 -6.09
C GLY A 57 -14.59 -16.39 -5.65
N GLU A 58 -14.39 -17.50 -6.37
CA GLU A 58 -13.31 -18.45 -6.10
C GLU A 58 -11.93 -17.78 -6.17
N LEU A 59 -11.75 -16.89 -7.15
CA LEU A 59 -10.53 -16.10 -7.33
C LEU A 59 -10.24 -15.17 -6.14
N VAL A 60 -11.27 -14.51 -5.59
CA VAL A 60 -11.13 -13.66 -4.39
C VAL A 60 -10.75 -14.49 -3.18
N ARG A 61 -11.34 -15.69 -3.03
CA ARG A 61 -11.01 -16.60 -1.93
C ARG A 61 -9.55 -17.05 -2.00
N GLU A 62 -9.07 -17.44 -3.17
CA GLU A 62 -7.66 -17.82 -3.37
C GLU A 62 -6.71 -16.66 -3.04
N LEU A 63 -7.03 -15.46 -3.52
CA LEU A 63 -6.28 -14.24 -3.23
C LEU A 63 -6.26 -13.92 -1.72
N GLU A 64 -7.39 -14.01 -1.02
CA GLU A 64 -7.46 -13.78 0.43
C GLU A 64 -6.59 -14.77 1.21
N VAL A 65 -6.62 -16.05 0.82
CA VAL A 65 -5.76 -17.08 1.43
C VAL A 65 -4.29 -16.79 1.15
N GLU A 66 -3.94 -16.38 -0.07
CA GLU A 66 -2.57 -15.98 -0.43
C GLU A 66 -2.08 -14.79 0.40
N MET A 67 -2.88 -13.72 0.50
CA MET A 67 -2.53 -12.52 1.26
C MET A 67 -2.36 -12.80 2.77
N VAL A 68 -3.16 -13.71 3.31
CA VAL A 68 -3.03 -14.13 4.72
C VAL A 68 -1.80 -15.03 4.92
N ALA A 69 -1.59 -16.01 4.04
CA ALA A 69 -0.44 -16.92 4.12
C ALA A 69 0.90 -16.21 3.92
N SER A 70 0.91 -15.15 3.09
CA SER A 70 2.06 -14.26 2.90
C SER A 70 2.18 -13.17 3.96
N HIS A 71 1.34 -13.19 5.00
CA HIS A 71 1.32 -12.20 6.08
C HIS A 71 1.09 -10.74 5.66
N MET A 72 0.74 -10.48 4.39
CA MET A 72 0.38 -9.15 3.89
C MET A 72 -0.89 -8.64 4.58
N LYS A 73 -1.89 -9.52 4.69
CA LYS A 73 -3.17 -9.27 5.37
C LYS A 73 -3.25 -10.09 6.66
N THR A 74 -3.91 -9.55 7.68
CA THR A 74 -4.05 -10.23 8.98
C THR A 74 -5.41 -10.91 9.03
N ALA A 75 -5.45 -12.22 9.27
CA ALA A 75 -6.71 -12.92 9.53
C ALA A 75 -7.20 -12.61 10.96
N PHE A 76 -8.44 -12.11 11.07
CA PHE A 76 -9.13 -11.86 12.34
C PHE A 76 -9.92 -13.07 12.80
N SER A 77 -10.62 -13.73 11.87
CA SER A 77 -11.35 -14.97 12.15
C SER A 77 -11.54 -15.81 10.88
N ILE A 78 -11.72 -17.11 11.07
CA ILE A 78 -12.03 -18.06 10.01
C ILE A 78 -13.30 -18.80 10.47
N PRO A 79 -14.42 -18.72 9.75
CA PRO A 79 -15.63 -19.47 10.07
C PRO A 79 -15.40 -20.98 10.02
N GLN A 80 -16.25 -21.74 10.72
CA GLN A 80 -16.10 -23.19 10.85
C GLN A 80 -16.17 -23.94 9.51
N ASP A 81 -16.86 -23.39 8.51
CA ASP A 81 -16.93 -23.97 7.17
C ASP A 81 -15.65 -23.74 6.33
N GLY A 82 -14.71 -22.91 6.82
CA GLY A 82 -13.43 -22.62 6.19
C GLY A 82 -13.54 -21.98 4.80
N ARG A 83 -14.72 -21.46 4.43
CA ARG A 83 -14.98 -20.99 3.06
C ARG A 83 -14.36 -19.63 2.76
N TYR A 84 -14.12 -18.82 3.77
CA TYR A 84 -13.51 -17.50 3.64
C TYR A 84 -12.79 -17.13 4.94
N ALA A 85 -11.92 -16.13 4.90
CA ALA A 85 -11.32 -15.55 6.09
C ALA A 85 -11.83 -14.12 6.26
N PHE A 86 -12.21 -13.74 7.48
CA PHE A 86 -12.33 -12.34 7.83
C PHE A 86 -10.94 -11.80 8.09
N SER A 87 -10.45 -10.93 7.22
CA SER A 87 -9.08 -10.46 7.22
C SER A 87 -9.04 -8.94 6.99
N GLY A 88 -7.92 -8.30 7.34
CA GLY A 88 -7.73 -6.87 7.11
C GLY A 88 -6.37 -6.35 7.56
N TYR A 89 -6.29 -5.02 7.72
CA TYR A 89 -5.06 -4.29 8.06
C TYR A 89 -5.23 -3.58 9.42
N PRO A 90 -4.91 -4.22 10.56
CA PRO A 90 -5.26 -3.71 11.89
C PRO A 90 -4.54 -2.41 12.32
N SER A 91 -3.63 -1.87 11.50
CA SER A 91 -2.83 -0.67 11.81
C SER A 91 -3.01 0.41 10.73
N GLU A 92 -4.27 0.74 10.45
CA GLU A 92 -4.68 1.47 9.24
C GLU A 92 -4.04 2.86 9.01
N PRO A 93 -3.62 3.66 10.00
CA PRO A 93 -2.84 4.87 9.70
C PRO A 93 -1.38 4.57 9.33
N PHE A 94 -0.74 3.64 10.03
CA PHE A 94 0.69 3.35 9.85
C PHE A 94 0.95 2.56 8.56
N LEU A 95 0.10 1.57 8.28
CA LEU A 95 0.16 0.81 7.04
C LEU A 95 -0.23 1.66 5.83
N ALA A 96 -1.14 2.63 5.97
CA ALA A 96 -1.44 3.57 4.89
C ALA A 96 -0.25 4.45 4.54
N GLU A 97 0.50 4.94 5.54
CA GLU A 97 1.73 5.69 5.29
C GLU A 97 2.80 4.79 4.62
N ALA A 98 2.97 3.57 5.11
CA ALA A 98 3.90 2.60 4.50
C ALA A 98 3.52 2.29 3.05
N ALA A 99 2.23 2.08 2.77
CA ALA A 99 1.71 1.86 1.43
C ALA A 99 1.96 3.06 0.53
N THR A 100 1.67 4.27 1.01
CA THR A 100 1.91 5.51 0.29
C THR A 100 3.39 5.65 -0.11
N ARG A 101 4.32 5.40 0.83
CA ARG A 101 5.77 5.44 0.53
C ARG A 101 6.20 4.41 -0.50
N GLN A 102 5.61 3.21 -0.46
CA GLN A 102 5.95 2.15 -1.40
C GLN A 102 5.38 2.43 -2.81
N VAL A 103 4.13 2.87 -2.90
CA VAL A 103 3.51 3.29 -4.17
C VAL A 103 4.26 4.48 -4.75
N TYR A 104 4.64 5.45 -3.92
CA TYR A 104 5.48 6.57 -4.32
C TYR A 104 6.82 6.10 -4.90
N HIS A 105 7.48 5.14 -4.25
CA HIS A 105 8.70 4.54 -4.76
C HIS A 105 8.51 3.92 -6.15
N TYR A 106 7.40 3.21 -6.40
CA TYR A 106 7.12 2.65 -7.72
C TYR A 106 6.80 3.73 -8.76
N LEU A 107 5.95 4.72 -8.45
CA LEU A 107 5.63 5.84 -9.34
C LEU A 107 6.89 6.61 -9.79
N LYS A 108 7.83 6.83 -8.87
CA LYS A 108 9.07 7.56 -9.18
C LYS A 108 10.00 6.76 -10.09
N ASN A 109 9.98 5.43 -10.00
CA ASN A 109 10.96 4.56 -10.66
C ASN A 109 10.40 3.80 -11.87
N ASP A 110 9.08 3.83 -12.09
CA ASP A 110 8.40 3.23 -13.23
C ASP A 110 7.46 4.24 -13.91
N SER A 111 7.89 4.80 -15.03
CA SER A 111 7.11 5.74 -15.84
C SER A 111 5.88 5.12 -16.54
N GLY A 112 5.81 3.79 -16.60
CA GLY A 112 4.67 3.06 -17.18
C GLY A 112 3.55 2.79 -16.17
N PHE A 113 3.82 2.98 -14.88
CA PHE A 113 2.95 2.62 -13.78
C PHE A 113 1.88 3.69 -13.50
N GLY A 114 0.68 3.23 -13.17
CA GLY A 114 -0.43 4.09 -12.78
C GLY A 114 -1.49 3.28 -12.03
N MET A 115 -1.89 3.75 -10.85
CA MET A 115 -2.79 3.02 -9.96
C MET A 115 -4.14 2.76 -10.63
N ALA A 116 -4.67 3.76 -11.36
CA ALA A 116 -5.90 3.62 -12.14
C ALA A 116 -5.86 2.49 -13.18
N ARG A 117 -4.71 2.31 -13.85
CA ARG A 117 -4.53 1.25 -14.85
C ARG A 117 -4.56 -0.13 -14.17
N PHE A 118 -3.84 -0.27 -13.06
CA PHE A 118 -3.80 -1.50 -12.30
C PHE A 118 -5.18 -1.87 -11.76
N LEU A 119 -5.90 -0.89 -11.22
CA LEU A 119 -7.26 -1.08 -10.70
C LEU A 119 -8.24 -1.53 -11.78
N ARG A 120 -8.18 -0.91 -12.97
CA ARG A 120 -9.01 -1.31 -14.12
C ARG A 120 -8.80 -2.77 -14.50
N ASN A 121 -7.55 -3.23 -14.57
CA ASN A 121 -7.25 -4.62 -14.94
C ASN A 121 -7.85 -5.63 -13.94
N ASN A 122 -7.77 -5.32 -12.64
CA ASN A 122 -8.35 -6.18 -11.59
C ASN A 122 -9.89 -6.14 -11.58
N LEU A 123 -10.47 -5.00 -11.96
CA LEU A 123 -11.91 -4.86 -12.11
C LEU A 123 -12.45 -5.68 -13.29
N GLU A 124 -11.74 -5.67 -14.43
CA GLU A 124 -12.07 -6.49 -15.60
C GLU A 124 -11.91 -7.99 -15.34
N ALA A 125 -11.00 -8.37 -14.43
CA ALA A 125 -10.81 -9.76 -14.00
C ALA A 125 -11.90 -10.28 -13.05
N GLY A 126 -12.81 -9.42 -12.58
CA GLY A 126 -13.91 -9.80 -11.68
C GLY A 126 -13.50 -9.96 -10.20
N LEU A 127 -12.33 -9.44 -9.80
CA LEU A 127 -11.87 -9.47 -8.41
C LEU A 127 -12.60 -8.47 -7.49
N ILE A 128 -13.07 -7.36 -8.07
CA ILE A 128 -13.57 -6.20 -7.34
C ILE A 128 -15.08 -6.09 -7.54
N ASP A 129 -15.82 -5.92 -6.43
CA ASP A 129 -17.25 -5.68 -6.48
C ASP A 129 -17.52 -4.33 -7.16
N CYS A 130 -18.28 -4.41 -8.25
CA CYS A 130 -18.63 -3.27 -9.06
C CYS A 130 -19.67 -2.34 -8.42
N SER A 131 -20.35 -2.77 -7.36
CA SER A 131 -21.46 -2.05 -6.73
C SER A 131 -21.02 -0.74 -6.04
N ARG A 132 -19.75 -0.66 -5.59
CA ARG A 132 -19.18 0.49 -4.85
C ARG A 132 -18.07 1.24 -5.58
N LYS A 133 -17.95 1.06 -6.90
CA LYS A 133 -16.94 1.68 -7.77
C LYS A 133 -16.69 3.17 -7.52
N THR A 134 -17.74 3.96 -7.31
CA THR A 134 -17.62 5.41 -7.17
C THR A 134 -16.78 5.81 -5.95
N GLU A 135 -16.99 5.16 -4.81
CA GLU A 135 -16.26 5.47 -3.58
C GLU A 135 -14.78 5.13 -3.71
N MET A 136 -14.49 3.96 -4.27
CA MET A 136 -13.13 3.51 -4.56
C MET A 136 -12.40 4.45 -5.52
N VAL A 137 -13.08 4.91 -6.58
CA VAL A 137 -12.51 5.88 -7.55
C VAL A 137 -12.21 7.22 -6.89
N VAL A 138 -13.07 7.71 -6.00
CA VAL A 138 -12.82 8.97 -5.27
C VAL A 138 -11.58 8.85 -4.38
N ARG A 139 -11.43 7.74 -3.64
CA ARG A 139 -10.25 7.50 -2.80
C ARG A 139 -8.98 7.36 -3.61
N LEU A 140 -9.06 6.73 -4.79
CA LEU A 140 -7.96 6.65 -5.74
C LEU A 140 -7.52 8.04 -6.20
N LEU A 141 -8.46 8.87 -6.69
CA LEU A 141 -8.15 10.23 -7.15
C LEU A 141 -7.54 11.08 -6.04
N LEU A 142 -8.07 10.96 -4.82
CA LEU A 142 -7.52 11.67 -3.66
C LEU A 142 -6.10 11.20 -3.33
N SER A 143 -5.85 9.90 -3.36
CA SER A 143 -4.53 9.32 -3.10
C SER A 143 -3.51 9.74 -4.16
N GLU A 144 -3.87 9.66 -5.44
CA GLU A 144 -3.00 10.10 -6.54
C GLU A 144 -2.72 11.62 -6.47
N ALA A 145 -3.73 12.44 -6.18
CA ALA A 145 -3.55 13.88 -6.02
C ALA A 145 -2.63 14.23 -4.85
N TYR A 146 -2.82 13.55 -3.70
CA TYR A 146 -1.96 13.72 -2.54
C TYR A 146 -0.50 13.35 -2.85
N MET A 147 -0.26 12.16 -3.42
CA MET A 147 1.08 11.73 -3.80
C MET A 147 1.71 12.65 -4.84
N GLY A 148 0.94 13.11 -5.82
CA GLY A 148 1.37 14.10 -6.81
C GLY A 148 1.77 15.43 -6.17
N ALA A 149 1.03 15.90 -5.17
CA ALA A 149 1.37 17.11 -4.43
C ALA A 149 2.67 16.95 -3.63
N VAL A 150 2.85 15.82 -2.93
CA VAL A 150 4.09 15.50 -2.20
C VAL A 150 5.29 15.44 -3.15
N ILE A 151 5.10 14.87 -4.35
CA ILE A 151 6.13 14.85 -5.40
C ILE A 151 6.55 16.26 -5.80
N ALA A 152 5.57 17.12 -6.08
CA ALA A 152 5.81 18.49 -6.50
C ALA A 152 6.55 19.28 -5.41
N GLU A 153 6.11 19.16 -4.16
CA GLU A 153 6.74 19.83 -3.01
C GLU A 153 8.21 19.40 -2.83
N GLN A 154 8.49 18.10 -2.90
CA GLN A 154 9.87 17.60 -2.80
C GLN A 154 10.77 18.04 -3.97
N ALA A 155 10.20 18.16 -5.17
CA ALA A 155 10.93 18.65 -6.34
C ALA A 155 11.26 20.15 -6.19
N ASP A 156 10.32 20.96 -5.69
CA ASP A 156 10.51 22.38 -5.42
C ASP A 156 11.58 22.61 -4.33
N GLU A 157 11.54 21.82 -3.24
CA GLU A 157 12.57 21.85 -2.21
C GLU A 157 13.97 21.51 -2.74
N ALA A 158 14.09 20.44 -3.52
CA ALA A 158 15.37 20.04 -4.12
C ALA A 158 15.95 21.16 -5.00
N ASN A 159 15.10 21.76 -5.85
CA ASN A 159 15.50 22.84 -6.74
C ASN A 159 15.89 24.13 -5.98
N SER A 160 15.30 24.37 -4.81
CA SER A 160 15.65 25.51 -3.94
C SER A 160 17.01 25.36 -3.23
N ARG A 161 17.46 24.12 -2.97
CA ARG A 161 18.76 23.82 -2.32
C ARG A 161 19.94 23.90 -3.28
N ASP A 162 19.69 23.81 -4.59
CA ASP A 162 20.72 23.87 -5.65
C ASP A 162 21.01 25.31 -6.15
N ILE A 163 20.37 26.33 -5.56
CA ILE A 163 20.70 27.73 -5.83
C ILE A 163 21.95 28.11 -5.02
N PRO A 164 23.09 28.46 -5.64
CA PRO A 164 24.27 28.90 -4.91
C PRO A 164 23.96 30.22 -4.19
N THR A 165 24.23 30.27 -2.88
CA THR A 165 24.27 31.51 -2.10
C THR A 165 25.58 32.25 -2.31
#